data_AF-A0A972R725-F1
#
_entry.id   AF-A0A972R725-F1
#
_cell.length_a   1.000
_cell.length_b   1.000
_cell.length_c   1.000
_cell.angle_alpha   90.00
_cell.angle_beta   90.00
_cell.angle_gamma   90.00
#
_symmetry.space_group_name_H-M   'P 1'
#
loop_
_entity.id
_entity.type
_entity.pdbx_description
1 polymer ?
#
loop_
_entity_poly.entity_id
_entity_poly.type
_entity_poly.pdbx_seq_one_letter_code
_entity_poly.pdbx_strand_id
1 'polypeptide(L)'
;MRNIKLFIVISLAFVSLAGYARSKKIDISVSENDAIIYANGENMGQGRVTLVILSYRDLTVEVRKQGYLTMRKVFHNKPGFPKPPRTYYFEMEKDDSFEASLKTDRANLDFTIVVNPKLNETEAWKLATQIVTDYFDAIEVSDKETSYMRTSWSVQSFKQNTIRTRFIIKLGDSDPLTYKIKLVSEESGHPETSVKADEKYKEWDRVLRRYKNIITDFSSRMGEK
;
A
#
# COMPACT_ATOMS: atom_id res chain seq x y z
N MET A 1 -20.13 89.58 22.74
CA MET A 1 -20.63 88.87 21.55
C MET A 1 -19.90 87.53 21.47
N ARG A 2 -20.59 86.43 21.82
CA ARG A 2 -19.99 85.10 22.07
C ARG A 2 -20.41 84.16 20.94
N ASN A 3 -19.49 83.85 20.03
CA ASN A 3 -19.74 82.96 18.90
C ASN A 3 -19.58 81.50 19.35
N ILE A 4 -20.69 80.79 19.47
CA ILE A 4 -20.76 79.34 19.70
C ILE A 4 -20.64 78.65 18.34
N LYS A 5 -19.56 77.88 18.13
CA LYS A 5 -19.48 76.88 17.06
C LYS A 5 -20.02 75.57 17.61
N LEU A 6 -21.13 75.10 17.04
CA LEU A 6 -21.76 73.82 17.33
C LEU A 6 -21.00 72.72 16.58
N PHE A 7 -20.29 71.85 17.29
CA PHE A 7 -19.69 70.63 16.74
C PHE A 7 -20.65 69.46 17.01
N ILE A 8 -21.24 68.91 15.95
CA ILE A 8 -21.98 67.65 15.99
C ILE A 8 -20.95 66.52 15.87
N VAL A 9 -20.79 65.73 16.94
CA VAL A 9 -20.01 64.49 16.92
C VAL A 9 -20.97 63.33 16.69
N ILE A 10 -20.96 62.77 15.48
CA ILE A 10 -21.63 61.49 15.19
C ILE A 10 -20.71 60.38 15.67
N SER A 11 -21.04 59.79 16.81
CA SER A 11 -20.42 58.57 17.32
C SER A 11 -20.89 57.37 16.47
N LEU A 12 -20.03 56.89 15.57
CA LEU A 12 -20.23 55.62 14.86
C LEU A 12 -19.96 54.47 15.84
N ALA A 13 -21.01 53.86 16.38
CA ALA A 13 -20.89 52.63 17.14
C ALA A 13 -20.53 51.47 16.19
N PHE A 14 -19.26 51.07 16.17
CA PHE A 14 -18.82 49.83 15.54
C PHE A 14 -19.36 48.66 16.38
N VAL A 15 -20.52 48.13 16.00
CA VAL A 15 -20.99 46.85 16.52
C VAL A 15 -20.11 45.77 15.91
N SER A 16 -19.13 45.29 16.68
CA SER A 16 -18.40 44.08 16.32
C SER A 16 -19.38 42.90 16.39
N LEU A 17 -19.88 42.45 15.24
CA LEU A 17 -20.45 41.11 15.12
C LEU A 17 -19.32 40.09 15.33
N ALA A 18 -19.06 39.76 16.59
CA ALA A 18 -18.41 38.50 16.92
C ALA A 18 -19.39 37.39 16.57
N GLY A 19 -19.42 36.99 15.29
CA GLY A 19 -20.09 35.78 14.87
C GLY A 19 -19.48 34.62 15.68
N TYR A 20 -20.23 34.11 16.65
CA TYR A 20 -19.86 32.88 17.35
C TYR A 20 -19.80 31.75 16.33
N ALA A 21 -18.60 31.47 15.81
CA ALA A 21 -18.34 30.26 15.05
C ALA A 21 -18.57 29.07 16.00
N ARG A 22 -19.77 28.49 15.94
CA ARG A 22 -20.17 27.29 16.68
C ARG A 22 -19.38 26.07 16.17
N SER A 23 -18.14 25.95 16.63
CA SER A 23 -17.32 24.77 16.39
C SER A 23 -17.91 23.55 17.11
N LYS A 24 -17.58 22.37 16.61
CA LYS A 24 -17.96 21.08 17.21
C LYS A 24 -16.70 20.32 17.57
N LYS A 25 -16.71 19.68 18.74
CA LYS A 25 -15.67 18.74 19.15
C LYS A 25 -16.15 17.32 18.90
N ILE A 26 -15.25 16.47 18.43
CA ILE A 26 -15.46 15.04 18.26
C ILE A 26 -14.28 14.30 18.87
N ASP A 27 -14.55 13.35 19.76
CA ASP A 27 -13.54 12.45 20.30
C ASP A 27 -13.45 11.24 19.39
N ILE A 28 -12.32 11.10 18.70
CA ILE A 28 -11.99 9.95 17.88
C ILE A 28 -11.23 8.95 18.73
N SER A 29 -11.60 7.67 18.61
CA SER A 29 -10.89 6.54 19.19
C SER A 29 -10.76 5.41 18.17
N VAL A 30 -9.76 4.56 18.33
CA VAL A 30 -9.42 3.49 17.38
C VAL A 30 -9.22 2.18 18.15
N SER A 31 -9.58 1.05 17.55
CA SER A 31 -9.34 -0.29 18.13
C SER A 31 -7.87 -0.59 18.39
N GLU A 32 -6.98 -0.01 17.57
CA GLU A 32 -5.53 -0.15 17.63
C GLU A 32 -4.90 1.12 18.18
N ASN A 33 -4.40 1.08 19.43
CA ASN A 33 -3.96 2.27 20.16
C ASN A 33 -2.71 2.97 19.55
N ASP A 34 -1.91 2.24 18.78
CA ASP A 34 -0.73 2.73 18.06
C ASP A 34 -1.06 3.23 16.63
N ALA A 35 -2.30 3.10 16.17
CA ALA A 35 -2.71 3.62 14.87
C ALA A 35 -2.67 5.15 14.84
N ILE A 36 -2.17 5.71 13.74
CA ILE A 36 -2.03 7.16 13.56
C ILE A 36 -3.33 7.73 12.98
N ILE A 37 -3.80 8.82 13.58
CA ILE A 37 -5.02 9.52 13.18
C ILE A 37 -4.62 10.80 12.46
N TYR A 38 -5.12 10.96 11.24
CA TYR A 38 -4.93 12.14 10.41
C TYR A 38 -6.22 12.93 10.28
N ALA A 39 -6.15 14.24 10.36
CA ALA A 39 -7.24 15.16 10.09
C ALA A 39 -6.88 16.04 8.90
N ASN A 40 -7.63 15.95 7.81
CA ASN A 40 -7.36 16.67 6.56
C ASN A 40 -5.90 16.50 6.06
N GLY A 41 -5.30 15.34 6.31
CA GLY A 41 -3.92 15.02 5.95
C GLY A 41 -2.87 15.34 7.01
N GLU A 42 -3.21 16.08 8.07
CA GLU A 42 -2.29 16.40 9.17
C GLU A 42 -2.32 15.32 10.26
N ASN A 43 -1.16 14.91 10.77
CA ASN A 43 -1.07 13.95 11.87
C ASN A 43 -1.52 14.61 13.18
N MET A 44 -2.53 14.01 13.83
CA MET A 44 -3.14 14.54 15.06
C MET A 44 -2.73 13.77 16.32
N GLY A 45 -2.08 12.62 16.17
CA GLY A 45 -1.74 11.71 17.27
C GLY A 45 -2.12 10.26 16.99
N GLN A 46 -2.12 9.44 18.04
CA GLN A 46 -2.34 8.00 17.96
C GLN A 46 -3.46 7.54 18.91
N GLY A 47 -4.22 6.53 18.51
CA GLY A 47 -5.20 5.80 19.33
C GLY A 47 -6.46 6.58 19.71
N ARG A 48 -6.31 7.76 20.33
CA ARG A 48 -7.42 8.63 20.74
C ARG A 48 -7.04 10.11 20.63
N VAL A 49 -7.87 10.91 19.96
CA VAL A 49 -7.68 12.35 19.79
C VAL A 49 -9.02 13.09 19.83
N THR A 50 -9.04 14.32 20.36
CA THR A 50 -10.20 15.21 20.24
C THR A 50 -9.95 16.19 19.09
N LEU A 51 -10.82 16.17 18.09
CA LEU A 51 -10.75 17.03 16.91
C LEU A 51 -11.81 18.12 16.96
N VAL A 52 -11.50 19.26 16.34
CA VAL A 52 -12.41 20.40 16.23
C VAL A 52 -12.84 20.57 14.78
N ILE A 53 -14.14 20.59 14.54
CA ILE A 53 -14.75 20.92 13.25
C ILE A 53 -15.29 22.34 13.33
N LEU A 54 -14.68 23.25 12.57
CA LEU A 54 -15.14 24.64 12.47
C LEU A 54 -16.56 24.70 11.87
N SER A 55 -17.30 25.76 12.16
CA SER A 55 -18.63 25.97 11.58
C SER A 55 -18.57 26.03 10.06
N TYR A 56 -19.56 25.43 9.42
CA TYR A 56 -19.69 25.39 7.95
C TYR A 56 -18.54 24.69 7.24
N ARG A 57 -17.78 23.83 7.94
CA ARG A 57 -16.64 23.08 7.39
C ARG A 57 -16.83 21.58 7.54
N ASP A 58 -16.07 20.85 6.73
CA ASP A 58 -15.95 19.40 6.81
C ASP A 58 -14.59 19.02 7.41
N LEU A 59 -14.55 17.85 8.04
CA LEU A 59 -13.35 17.24 8.58
C LEU A 59 -13.23 15.84 8.00
N THR A 60 -12.16 15.59 7.24
CA THR A 60 -11.81 14.24 6.80
C THR A 60 -10.88 13.63 7.84
N VAL A 61 -11.29 12.51 8.43
CA VAL A 61 -10.46 11.73 9.33
C VAL A 61 -10.00 10.47 8.63
N GLU A 62 -8.71 10.20 8.66
CA GLU A 62 -8.10 8.97 8.17
C GLU A 62 -7.34 8.30 9.29
N VAL A 63 -7.49 6.98 9.42
CA VAL A 63 -6.77 6.18 10.40
C VAL A 63 -5.89 5.18 9.67
N ARG A 64 -4.60 5.16 10.00
CA ARG A 64 -3.57 4.36 9.31
C ARG A 64 -2.75 3.56 10.32
N LYS A 65 -2.57 2.28 10.03
CA LYS A 65 -1.67 1.36 10.74
C LYS A 65 -1.18 0.30 9.77
N GLN A 66 0.09 -0.06 9.84
CA GLN A 66 0.64 -1.13 9.01
C GLN A 66 -0.06 -2.47 9.32
N GLY A 67 -0.41 -3.22 8.28
CA GLY A 67 -1.13 -4.50 8.42
C GLY A 67 -2.64 -4.36 8.61
N TYR A 68 -3.17 -3.14 8.54
CA TYR A 68 -4.60 -2.86 8.61
C TYR A 68 -5.03 -1.98 7.43
N LEU A 69 -6.29 -2.09 7.04
CA LEU A 69 -6.88 -1.26 6.00
C LEU A 69 -6.91 0.20 6.44
N THR A 70 -6.62 1.11 5.51
CA THR A 70 -6.79 2.54 5.78
C THR A 70 -8.28 2.86 5.84
N MET A 71 -8.73 3.39 6.97
CA MET A 71 -10.12 3.80 7.16
C MET A 71 -10.25 5.30 6.96
N ARG A 72 -11.30 5.74 6.26
CA ARG A 72 -11.59 7.16 6.00
C ARG A 72 -13.03 7.50 6.32
N LYS A 73 -13.26 8.58 7.05
CA LYS A 73 -14.60 9.13 7.34
C LYS A 73 -14.61 10.64 7.20
N VAL A 74 -15.66 11.18 6.57
CA VAL A 74 -15.90 12.62 6.50
C VAL A 74 -17.01 12.99 7.49
N PHE A 75 -16.76 14.03 8.30
CA PHE A 75 -17.72 14.62 9.21
C PHE A 75 -18.09 16.03 8.74
N HIS A 76 -19.37 16.38 8.83
CA HIS A 76 -19.91 17.64 8.30
C HIS A 76 -20.45 18.54 9.42
N ASN A 77 -19.95 19.76 9.57
CA ASN A 77 -20.52 20.77 10.47
C ASN A 77 -21.25 21.87 9.68
N LYS A 78 -22.13 21.46 8.76
CA LYS A 78 -22.90 22.32 7.84
C LYS A 78 -24.41 22.12 8.03
N PRO A 79 -25.24 23.15 7.79
CA PRO A 79 -26.69 22.98 7.73
C PRO A 79 -27.09 21.96 6.66
N GLY A 80 -28.18 21.21 6.90
CA GLY A 80 -28.67 20.19 5.96
C GLY A 80 -27.96 18.83 6.04
N PHE A 81 -26.87 18.71 6.82
CA PHE A 81 -26.19 17.44 7.07
C PHE A 81 -26.46 16.93 8.49
N PRO A 82 -26.35 15.60 8.73
CA PRO A 82 -26.36 15.05 10.07
C PRO A 82 -25.30 15.72 10.94
N LYS A 83 -25.68 16.10 12.17
CA LYS A 83 -24.74 16.70 13.12
C LYS A 83 -23.61 15.72 13.43
N PRO A 84 -22.34 16.17 13.53
CA PRO A 84 -21.26 15.29 13.93
C PRO A 84 -21.54 14.67 15.32
N PRO A 85 -21.24 13.38 15.51
CA PRO A 85 -21.37 12.77 16.82
C PRO A 85 -20.34 13.37 17.79
N ARG A 86 -20.58 13.24 19.10
CA ARG A 86 -19.60 13.64 20.13
C ARG A 86 -18.39 12.70 20.14
N THR A 87 -18.61 11.43 19.84
CA THR A 87 -17.60 10.37 19.88
C THR A 87 -17.73 9.53 18.60
N TYR A 88 -16.61 9.06 18.08
CA TYR A 88 -16.60 8.09 16.98
C TYR A 88 -15.46 7.09 17.18
N TYR A 89 -15.77 5.82 16.96
CA TYR A 89 -14.84 4.72 17.12
C TYR A 89 -14.56 4.09 15.75
N PHE A 90 -13.28 3.94 15.42
CA PHE A 90 -12.82 3.20 14.25
C PHE A 90 -12.40 1.80 14.68
N GLU A 91 -13.14 0.80 14.20
CA GLU A 91 -12.77 -0.60 14.32
C GLU A 91 -11.93 -1.00 13.11
N MET A 92 -10.62 -1.16 13.30
CA MET A 92 -9.69 -1.42 12.21
C MET A 92 -9.77 -2.87 11.75
N GLU A 93 -9.92 -3.06 10.44
CA GLU A 93 -9.83 -4.37 9.80
C GLU A 93 -8.39 -4.66 9.36
N LYS A 94 -7.95 -5.91 9.51
CA LYS A 94 -6.66 -6.35 9.00
C LYS A 94 -6.61 -6.23 7.47
N ASP A 95 -5.44 -5.89 6.97
CA ASP A 95 -5.14 -5.87 5.54
C ASP A 95 -4.91 -7.29 5.03
N ASP A 96 -5.77 -7.73 4.11
CA ASP A 96 -5.74 -9.05 3.50
C ASP A 96 -4.52 -9.27 2.61
N SER A 97 -4.02 -8.23 1.94
CA SER A 97 -2.77 -8.29 1.17
C SER A 97 -1.55 -8.46 2.08
N PHE A 98 -1.56 -7.82 3.24
CA PHE A 98 -0.50 -7.94 4.24
C PHE A 98 -0.49 -9.34 4.88
N GLU A 99 -1.65 -9.87 5.26
CA GLU A 99 -1.77 -11.22 5.82
C GLU A 99 -1.40 -12.30 4.79
N ALA A 100 -1.75 -12.11 3.52
CA ALA A 100 -1.43 -13.05 2.42
C ALA A 100 0.04 -13.02 1.98
N SER A 101 0.86 -12.12 2.54
CA SER A 101 2.25 -11.92 2.16
C SER A 101 3.22 -12.07 3.33
N LEU A 102 4.50 -12.15 3.01
CA LEU A 102 5.60 -12.09 3.96
C LEU A 102 6.62 -11.05 3.49
N LYS A 103 7.16 -10.28 4.43
CA LYS A 103 8.32 -9.44 4.16
C LYS A 103 9.52 -10.33 3.89
N THR A 104 10.31 -9.98 2.88
CA THR A 104 11.51 -10.74 2.53
C THR A 104 12.53 -9.83 1.89
N ASP A 105 13.79 -10.00 2.27
CA ASP A 105 14.90 -9.32 1.61
C ASP A 105 15.24 -9.96 0.26
N ARG A 106 14.44 -10.94 -0.19
CA ARG A 106 14.62 -11.66 -1.45
C ARG A 106 13.69 -11.21 -2.58
N ALA A 107 12.73 -10.32 -2.29
CA ALA A 107 11.87 -9.77 -3.34
C ALA A 107 12.71 -8.91 -4.29
N ASN A 108 12.46 -9.01 -5.59
CA ASN A 108 13.04 -8.13 -6.61
C ASN A 108 14.58 -8.21 -6.76
N LEU A 109 15.23 -9.24 -6.21
CA LEU A 109 16.68 -9.48 -6.35
C LEU A 109 16.97 -10.72 -7.20
N ASP A 110 18.15 -10.72 -7.86
CA ASP A 110 18.68 -11.89 -8.55
C ASP A 110 19.36 -12.83 -7.54
N PHE A 111 19.03 -14.12 -7.61
CA PHE A 111 19.66 -15.22 -6.86
C PHE A 111 20.39 -16.13 -7.82
N THR A 112 21.67 -16.39 -7.57
CA THR A 112 22.44 -17.35 -8.36
C THR A 112 22.23 -18.75 -7.81
N ILE A 113 21.82 -19.67 -8.69
CA ILE A 113 21.77 -21.11 -8.44
C ILE A 113 22.88 -21.75 -9.26
N VAL A 114 23.83 -22.39 -8.59
CA VAL A 114 24.82 -23.25 -9.23
C VAL A 114 24.16 -24.60 -9.49
N VAL A 115 24.05 -24.99 -10.75
CA VAL A 115 23.39 -26.23 -11.13
C VAL A 115 24.28 -27.42 -10.78
N ASN A 116 23.68 -28.48 -10.23
CA ASN A 116 24.38 -29.71 -9.95
C ASN A 116 25.09 -30.24 -11.22
N PRO A 117 26.42 -30.48 -11.19
CA PRO A 117 27.18 -30.93 -12.36
C PRO A 117 26.70 -32.25 -12.98
N LYS A 118 25.88 -33.02 -12.26
CA LYS A 118 25.26 -34.25 -12.76
C LYS A 118 24.08 -33.99 -13.72
N LEU A 119 23.53 -32.79 -13.74
CA LEU A 119 22.46 -32.38 -14.65
C LEU A 119 23.07 -31.72 -15.88
N ASN A 120 22.73 -32.20 -17.07
CA ASN A 120 23.04 -31.45 -18.28
C ASN A 120 22.09 -30.26 -18.44
N GLU A 121 22.43 -29.31 -19.33
CA GLU A 121 21.63 -28.11 -19.58
C GLU A 121 20.16 -28.41 -19.92
N THR A 122 19.90 -29.49 -20.67
CA THR A 122 18.53 -29.86 -21.06
C THR A 122 17.72 -30.38 -19.87
N GLU A 123 18.34 -31.17 -19.00
CA GLU A 123 17.72 -31.67 -17.77
C GLU A 123 17.46 -30.53 -16.78
N ALA A 124 18.46 -29.65 -16.59
CA ALA A 124 18.36 -28.46 -15.77
C ALA A 124 17.22 -27.55 -16.26
N TRP A 125 17.13 -27.31 -17.57
CA TRP A 125 16.07 -26.51 -18.17
C TRP A 125 14.68 -27.11 -17.99
N LYS A 126 14.53 -28.43 -18.17
CA LYS A 126 13.27 -29.14 -17.92
C LYS A 126 12.84 -29.02 -16.47
N LEU A 127 13.77 -29.19 -15.53
CA LEU A 127 13.50 -29.10 -14.11
C LEU A 127 13.16 -27.66 -13.68
N ALA A 128 13.88 -26.66 -14.21
CA ALA A 128 13.54 -25.25 -14.02
C ALA A 128 12.14 -24.93 -14.51
N THR A 129 11.77 -25.43 -15.70
CA THR A 129 10.43 -25.27 -16.27
C THR A 129 9.37 -25.90 -15.36
N GLN A 130 9.58 -27.13 -14.89
CA GLN A 130 8.67 -27.80 -13.96
C GLN A 130 8.45 -27.00 -12.69
N ILE A 131 9.54 -26.56 -12.04
CA ILE A 131 9.44 -25.74 -10.83
C ILE A 131 8.64 -24.47 -11.11
N VAL A 132 8.89 -23.76 -12.22
CA VAL A 132 8.12 -22.55 -12.56
C VAL A 132 6.64 -22.86 -12.74
N THR A 133 6.29 -23.93 -13.46
CA THR A 133 4.90 -24.31 -13.72
C THR A 133 4.16 -24.83 -12.48
N ASP A 134 4.88 -25.25 -11.43
CA ASP A 134 4.27 -25.61 -10.13
C ASP A 134 3.69 -24.36 -9.42
N TYR A 135 4.19 -23.15 -9.75
CA TYR A 135 3.78 -21.88 -9.12
C TYR A 135 3.03 -20.92 -10.04
N PHE A 136 3.30 -20.96 -11.35
CA PHE A 136 2.77 -20.04 -12.35
C PHE A 136 2.04 -20.79 -13.45
N ASP A 137 0.82 -20.34 -13.75
CA ASP A 137 -0.04 -20.99 -14.75
C ASP A 137 0.45 -20.79 -16.20
N ALA A 138 1.20 -19.71 -16.46
CA ALA A 138 1.62 -19.33 -17.81
C ALA A 138 3.06 -18.80 -17.86
N ILE A 139 3.81 -19.32 -18.84
CA ILE A 139 5.11 -18.80 -19.26
C ILE A 139 4.90 -17.89 -20.47
N GLU A 140 5.41 -16.66 -20.41
CA GLU A 140 5.26 -15.66 -21.47
C GLU A 140 6.39 -15.76 -22.48
N VAL A 141 7.62 -15.96 -22.00
CA VAL A 141 8.82 -16.11 -22.81
C VAL A 141 9.60 -17.31 -22.30
N SER A 142 9.99 -18.20 -23.21
CA SER A 142 10.84 -19.36 -22.93
C SER A 142 11.81 -19.53 -24.10
N ASP A 143 13.08 -19.27 -23.85
CA ASP A 143 14.16 -19.44 -24.80
C ASP A 143 15.24 -20.33 -24.17
N LYS A 144 15.33 -21.56 -24.69
CA LYS A 144 16.28 -22.56 -24.23
C LYS A 144 17.72 -22.21 -24.65
N GLU A 145 17.91 -21.58 -25.81
CA GLU A 145 19.25 -21.32 -26.36
C GLU A 145 19.99 -20.30 -25.51
N THR A 146 19.29 -19.27 -25.02
CA THR A 146 19.86 -18.25 -24.14
C THR A 146 19.62 -18.51 -22.65
N SER A 147 18.99 -19.65 -22.30
CA SER A 147 18.55 -19.97 -20.93
C SER A 147 17.77 -18.83 -20.27
N TYR A 148 16.84 -18.24 -21.03
CA TYR A 148 16.00 -17.13 -20.59
C TYR A 148 14.54 -17.55 -20.48
N MET A 149 13.94 -17.37 -19.30
CA MET A 149 12.52 -17.63 -19.07
C MET A 149 11.90 -16.44 -18.34
N ARG A 150 10.68 -16.09 -18.72
CA ARG A 150 9.85 -15.12 -18.00
C ARG A 150 8.41 -15.58 -17.97
N THR A 151 7.81 -15.60 -16.79
CA THR A 151 6.38 -15.88 -16.65
C THR A 151 5.54 -14.69 -17.07
N SER A 152 4.27 -14.94 -17.42
CA SER A 152 3.28 -13.87 -17.40
C SER A 152 3.13 -13.33 -15.97
N TRP A 153 2.63 -12.11 -15.85
CA TRP A 153 2.22 -11.58 -14.55
C TRP A 153 1.09 -12.44 -13.95
N SER A 154 1.30 -12.96 -12.74
CA SER A 154 0.23 -13.52 -11.92
C SER A 154 -0.30 -12.42 -10.99
N VAL A 155 -1.60 -12.18 -11.03
CA VAL A 155 -2.25 -11.04 -10.36
C VAL A 155 -3.21 -11.54 -9.29
N GLN A 156 -3.18 -10.90 -8.13
CA GLN A 156 -4.14 -11.10 -7.06
C GLN A 156 -4.61 -9.75 -6.53
N SER A 157 -5.92 -9.52 -6.60
CA SER A 157 -6.56 -8.32 -6.03
C SER A 157 -7.07 -8.61 -4.62
N PHE A 158 -6.96 -7.58 -3.78
CA PHE A 158 -7.33 -7.51 -2.37
C PHE A 158 -8.23 -6.30 -2.14
N LYS A 159 -8.76 -6.11 -0.93
CA LYS A 159 -9.71 -5.03 -0.61
C LYS A 159 -9.20 -3.62 -0.97
N GLN A 160 -7.92 -3.34 -0.74
CA GLN A 160 -7.31 -2.03 -0.99
C GLN A 160 -6.03 -2.10 -1.82
N ASN A 161 -5.70 -3.25 -2.41
CA ASN A 161 -4.44 -3.42 -3.13
C ASN A 161 -4.58 -4.44 -4.26
N THR A 162 -3.73 -4.34 -5.27
CA THR A 162 -3.54 -5.39 -6.27
C THR A 162 -2.06 -5.68 -6.35
N ILE A 163 -1.71 -6.95 -6.15
CA ILE A 163 -0.34 -7.43 -6.21
C ILE A 163 -0.15 -8.19 -7.52
N ARG A 164 0.95 -7.90 -8.22
CA ARG A 164 1.37 -8.70 -9.36
C ARG A 164 2.76 -9.28 -9.11
N THR A 165 2.93 -10.53 -9.51
CA THR A 165 4.18 -11.28 -9.34
C THR A 165 4.57 -11.93 -10.65
N ARG A 166 5.86 -11.90 -11.00
CA ARG A 166 6.41 -12.68 -12.12
C ARG A 166 7.75 -13.27 -11.73
N PHE A 167 8.13 -14.34 -12.41
CA PHE A 167 9.41 -14.99 -12.21
C PHE A 167 10.26 -14.90 -13.47
N ILE A 168 11.55 -14.69 -13.29
CA ILE A 168 12.54 -14.54 -14.37
C ILE A 168 13.70 -15.48 -14.09
N ILE A 169 14.12 -16.21 -15.11
CA ILE A 169 15.36 -17.00 -15.14
C ILE A 169 16.24 -16.43 -16.25
N LYS A 170 17.53 -16.28 -15.97
CA LYS A 170 18.55 -15.88 -16.94
C LYS A 170 19.78 -16.78 -16.77
N LEU A 171 20.53 -16.98 -17.84
CA LEU A 171 21.87 -17.55 -17.74
C LEU A 171 22.74 -16.68 -16.82
N GLY A 172 23.40 -17.31 -15.85
CA GLY A 172 24.45 -16.69 -15.05
C GLY A 172 25.82 -16.93 -15.68
N ASP A 173 26.13 -18.20 -15.91
CA ASP A 173 27.36 -18.72 -16.52
C ASP A 173 27.05 -20.08 -17.16
N SER A 174 27.81 -20.49 -18.16
CA SER A 174 27.71 -21.78 -18.83
C SER A 174 28.64 -22.84 -18.25
N ASP A 175 29.75 -22.43 -17.61
CA ASP A 175 30.73 -23.37 -17.02
C ASP A 175 31.38 -22.81 -15.73
N PRO A 176 30.94 -23.23 -14.53
CA PRO A 176 29.84 -24.16 -14.29
C PRO A 176 28.49 -23.55 -14.69
N LEU A 177 27.53 -24.37 -15.10
CA LEU A 177 26.19 -23.89 -15.44
C LEU A 177 25.54 -23.24 -14.21
N THR A 178 25.20 -21.95 -14.32
CA THR A 178 24.48 -21.22 -13.28
C THR A 178 23.27 -20.49 -13.84
N TYR A 179 22.21 -20.41 -13.04
CA TYR A 179 21.03 -19.61 -13.34
C TYR A 179 20.89 -18.45 -12.36
N LYS A 180 20.59 -17.26 -12.88
CA LYS A 180 20.11 -16.12 -12.08
C LYS A 180 18.59 -16.13 -12.11
N ILE A 181 17.98 -16.32 -10.94
CA ILE A 181 16.53 -16.32 -10.78
C ILE A 181 16.08 -15.08 -10.01
N LYS A 182 14.94 -14.49 -10.41
CA LYS A 182 14.36 -13.32 -9.74
C LYS A 182 12.85 -13.45 -9.65
N LEU A 183 12.33 -13.33 -8.43
CA LEU A 183 10.92 -13.18 -8.14
C LEU A 183 10.60 -11.69 -8.04
N VAL A 184 9.92 -11.15 -9.04
CA VAL A 184 9.49 -9.75 -9.07
C VAL A 184 8.13 -9.64 -8.40
N SER A 185 7.99 -8.75 -7.42
CA SER A 185 6.72 -8.46 -6.74
C SER A 185 6.46 -6.96 -6.70
N GLU A 186 5.27 -6.58 -7.14
CA GLU A 186 4.84 -5.20 -7.26
C GLU A 186 3.42 -5.02 -6.73
N GLU A 187 3.13 -3.84 -6.18
CA GLU A 187 1.82 -3.45 -5.66
C GLU A 187 1.33 -2.16 -6.32
N SER A 188 0.00 -2.00 -6.43
CA SER A 188 -0.60 -0.76 -6.94
C SER A 188 -1.21 0.15 -5.87
N GLY A 189 -1.47 -0.36 -4.67
CA GLY A 189 -2.22 0.34 -3.62
C GLY A 189 -3.69 0.58 -3.95
N HIS A 190 -4.23 -0.08 -4.98
CA HIS A 190 -5.62 0.03 -5.40
C HIS A 190 -6.20 -1.33 -5.77
N PRO A 191 -7.44 -1.64 -5.38
CA PRO A 191 -8.09 -2.87 -5.77
C PRO A 191 -8.34 -2.90 -7.29
N GLU A 192 -8.39 -4.11 -7.85
CA GLU A 192 -8.74 -4.37 -9.26
C GLU A 192 -7.90 -3.59 -10.28
N THR A 193 -6.64 -3.27 -9.93
CA THR A 193 -5.75 -2.57 -10.87
C THR A 193 -5.43 -3.49 -12.04
N SER A 194 -5.68 -3.04 -13.26
CA SER A 194 -5.35 -3.79 -14.47
C SER A 194 -3.87 -4.15 -14.51
N VAL A 195 -3.54 -5.39 -14.87
CA VAL A 195 -2.16 -5.87 -15.03
C VAL A 195 -1.36 -5.05 -16.05
N LYS A 196 -2.04 -4.37 -16.98
CA LYS A 196 -1.45 -3.57 -18.06
C LYS A 196 -1.16 -2.12 -17.67
N ALA A 197 -1.61 -1.68 -16.49
CA ALA A 197 -1.41 -0.32 -16.00
C ALA A 197 -0.05 -0.20 -15.28
N ASP A 198 1.03 -0.43 -16.02
CA ASP A 198 2.40 -0.48 -15.49
C ASP A 198 2.77 0.74 -14.64
N GLU A 199 2.26 1.91 -15.00
CA GLU A 199 2.51 3.18 -14.32
C GLU A 199 1.96 3.25 -12.89
N LYS A 200 1.04 2.34 -12.54
CA LYS A 200 0.43 2.28 -11.21
C LYS A 200 1.15 1.34 -10.27
N TYR A 201 2.01 0.47 -10.79
CA TYR A 201 2.72 -0.51 -9.98
C TYR A 201 4.08 0.00 -9.56
N LYS A 202 4.45 -0.33 -8.33
CA LYS A 202 5.76 -0.07 -7.74
C LYS A 202 6.28 -1.34 -7.09
N GLU A 203 7.60 -1.48 -7.01
CA GLU A 203 8.23 -2.60 -6.32
C GLU A 203 7.73 -2.71 -4.88
N TRP A 204 7.47 -3.95 -4.45
CA TRP A 204 7.01 -4.27 -3.11
C TRP A 204 8.04 -5.13 -2.38
N ASP A 205 8.31 -4.80 -1.11
CA ASP A 205 9.29 -5.50 -0.26
C ASP A 205 8.75 -6.82 0.34
N ARG A 206 7.63 -7.30 -0.19
CA ARG A 206 6.93 -8.49 0.26
C ARG A 206 6.64 -9.41 -0.91
N VAL A 207 6.48 -10.69 -0.60
CA VAL A 207 6.04 -11.69 -1.57
C VAL A 207 4.79 -12.39 -1.06
N LEU A 208 3.88 -12.73 -1.96
CA LEU A 208 2.72 -13.54 -1.59
C LEU A 208 3.17 -14.90 -1.08
N ARG A 209 2.52 -15.40 -0.02
CA ARG A 209 2.87 -16.66 0.66
C ARG A 209 2.88 -17.86 -0.28
N ARG A 210 2.08 -17.84 -1.35
CA ARG A 210 2.06 -18.88 -2.38
C ARG A 210 3.41 -19.05 -3.09
N TYR A 211 4.24 -18.01 -3.16
CA TYR A 211 5.56 -18.04 -3.81
C TYR A 211 6.73 -18.18 -2.82
N LYS A 212 6.45 -18.35 -1.53
CA LYS A 212 7.49 -18.31 -0.47
C LYS A 212 8.62 -19.32 -0.68
N ASN A 213 8.32 -20.45 -1.33
CA ASN A 213 9.23 -21.59 -1.46
C ASN A 213 9.93 -21.67 -2.82
N ILE A 214 9.54 -20.89 -3.84
CA ILE A 214 10.06 -21.09 -5.20
C ILE A 214 11.59 -21.01 -5.25
N ILE A 215 12.21 -20.03 -4.60
CA ILE A 215 13.69 -19.89 -4.56
C ILE A 215 14.34 -21.10 -3.86
N THR A 216 13.72 -21.59 -2.79
CA THR A 216 14.19 -22.77 -2.04
C THR A 216 14.04 -24.04 -2.87
N ASP A 217 12.97 -24.17 -3.65
CA ASP A 217 12.74 -25.31 -4.53
C ASP A 217 13.77 -25.35 -5.66
N PHE A 218 14.11 -24.19 -6.24
CA PHE A 218 15.22 -24.07 -7.18
C PHE A 218 16.54 -24.55 -6.56
N SER A 219 16.87 -24.06 -5.37
CA SER A 219 18.11 -24.43 -4.67
C SER A 219 18.15 -25.91 -4.30
N SER A 220 17.04 -26.48 -3.83
CA SER A 220 16.99 -27.87 -3.33
C SER A 220 16.85 -28.93 -4.42
N ARG A 221 16.18 -28.62 -5.53
CA ARG A 221 15.94 -29.56 -6.64
C ARG A 221 17.04 -29.50 -7.69
N MET A 222 17.65 -28.33 -7.93
CA MET A 222 18.68 -28.16 -8.97
C MET A 222 20.08 -27.85 -8.43
N GLY A 223 20.17 -27.29 -7.22
CA GLY A 223 21.44 -26.88 -6.64
C GLY A 223 22.36 -28.07 -6.39
N GLU A 224 23.66 -27.80 -6.47
CA GLU A 224 24.68 -28.69 -5.88
C GLU A 224 24.45 -28.78 -4.36
N LYS A 225 24.50 -30.00 -3.82
CA LYS A 225 24.36 -30.27 -2.38
C LYS A 225 25.72 -30.35 -1.71
#